data_AF-G3NFK1-F1
#
_entry.id   AF-G3NFK1-F1
#
_cell.length_a   1.000
_cell.length_b   1.000
_cell.length_c   1.000
_cell.angle_alpha   90.00
_cell.angle_beta   90.00
_cell.angle_gamma   90.00
#
_symmetry.space_group_name_H-M   'P 1'
#
loop_
_entity.id
_entity.type
_entity.pdbx_description
1 polymer ?
#
loop_
_entity_poly.entity_id
_entity_poly.type
_entity_poly.pdbx_seq_one_letter_code
_entity_poly.pdbx_strand_id
1 'polypeptide(L)'
;SQHQSQIPAYVRNWTKEQVNQWLLQHVKLYSKYAERLQEEGVSGDCLVCFKKQDFLDLGLKSGPAVKILAELSKLDKKPEPAMQPIPHTSTEQKESPKHMAITQPDSYCKTESQTDKMVEKFSGDENEILKKSLLNQISAQKLVCFLKKNYADTFAGILQHLDKPAIEIEKITECYGFLLQQQFINQKKKTKETINYIMSNIVLYLLKSKSKHVESHSSLSALLLQTLQEVGLRYPSPDPYYLALLLLWPRPGQEDTEIGTYVRAIRKSKRMTLSFRIRNTIAILYLGKGEGLKRLVSKRQLDENFKEMRRDTLAELWRNGDIFRKKAIIKRLQRVSGTTEQGELFANYGKGKIPVRPALIGAIRSGSSTEKVSFYLGFAINGPLAYDIQYE
;
A
#
# COMPACT_ATOMS: atom_id res chain seq x y z
N SER A 1 -46.99 9.02 10.73
CA SER A 1 -46.90 8.18 9.52
C SER A 1 -45.58 8.45 8.82
N GLN A 2 -44.63 7.54 8.93
CA GLN A 2 -43.29 7.66 8.34
C GLN A 2 -43.37 7.41 6.83
N HIS A 3 -43.16 8.44 6.02
CA HIS A 3 -42.81 8.25 4.61
C HIS A 3 -41.35 7.78 4.55
N GLN A 4 -41.12 6.46 4.53
CA GLN A 4 -39.86 5.93 4.05
C GLN A 4 -39.85 6.13 2.53
N SER A 5 -39.23 7.23 2.07
CA SER A 5 -38.96 7.43 0.64
C SER A 5 -38.12 6.27 0.13
N GLN A 6 -38.67 5.52 -0.82
CA GLN A 6 -37.98 4.39 -1.42
C GLN A 6 -37.14 4.91 -2.59
N ILE A 7 -35.83 4.71 -2.54
CA ILE A 7 -34.98 5.08 -3.67
C ILE A 7 -35.35 4.17 -4.86
N PRO A 8 -35.57 4.71 -6.08
CA PRO A 8 -35.99 3.90 -7.22
C PRO A 8 -35.01 2.78 -7.57
N ALA A 9 -35.53 1.63 -8.01
CA ALA A 9 -34.74 0.44 -8.31
C ALA A 9 -33.67 0.67 -9.39
N TYR A 10 -33.90 1.56 -10.35
CA TYR A 10 -32.92 1.87 -11.40
C TYR A 10 -31.63 2.48 -10.83
N VAL A 11 -31.71 3.22 -9.72
CA VAL A 11 -30.53 3.83 -9.08
C VAL A 11 -29.55 2.76 -8.61
N ARG A 12 -30.05 1.60 -8.16
CA ARG A 12 -29.20 0.47 -7.73
C ARG A 12 -28.40 -0.12 -8.90
N ASN A 13 -28.85 0.05 -10.15
CA ASN A 13 -28.20 -0.50 -11.34
C ASN A 13 -27.19 0.46 -11.99
N TRP A 14 -26.99 1.66 -11.44
CA TRP A 14 -26.03 2.61 -12.01
C TRP A 14 -24.59 2.11 -11.90
N THR A 15 -23.83 2.21 -12.98
CA THR A 15 -22.38 2.03 -12.95
C THR A 15 -21.70 3.18 -12.20
N LYS A 16 -20.43 3.02 -11.83
CA LYS A 16 -19.65 4.10 -11.20
C LYS A 16 -19.52 5.33 -12.12
N GLU A 17 -19.50 5.15 -13.43
CA GLU A 17 -19.51 6.24 -14.42
C GLU A 17 -20.85 6.98 -14.41
N GLN A 18 -21.97 6.27 -14.33
CA GLN A 18 -23.30 6.86 -14.23
C GLN A 18 -23.48 7.62 -12.90
N VAL A 19 -22.99 7.05 -11.79
CA VAL A 19 -22.95 7.76 -10.50
C VAL A 19 -22.12 9.04 -10.61
N ASN A 20 -20.93 8.99 -11.22
CA ASN A 20 -20.10 10.17 -11.43
C ASN A 20 -20.79 11.24 -12.28
N GLN A 21 -21.44 10.83 -13.38
CA GLN A 21 -22.23 11.71 -14.24
C GLN A 21 -23.37 12.39 -13.48
N TRP A 22 -24.13 11.62 -12.69
CA TRP A 22 -25.20 12.16 -11.87
C TRP A 22 -24.70 13.17 -10.83
N LEU A 23 -23.58 12.88 -10.16
CA LEU A 23 -22.97 13.78 -9.18
C LEU A 23 -22.54 15.12 -9.80
N LEU A 24 -22.02 15.10 -11.02
CA LEU A 24 -21.55 16.30 -11.72
C LEU A 24 -22.70 17.10 -12.35
N GLN A 25 -23.60 16.42 -13.06
CA GLN A 25 -24.64 17.08 -13.88
C GLN A 25 -25.87 17.46 -13.05
N HIS A 26 -26.30 16.59 -12.14
CA HIS A 26 -27.56 16.74 -11.41
C HIS A 26 -27.34 17.24 -9.99
N VAL A 27 -26.40 16.65 -9.24
CA VAL A 27 -26.07 17.12 -7.87
C VAL A 27 -25.23 18.40 -7.90
N LYS A 28 -24.55 18.70 -9.02
CA LYS A 28 -23.61 19.82 -9.15
C LYS A 28 -22.58 19.81 -8.02
N LEU A 29 -21.93 18.66 -7.85
CA LEU A 29 -20.88 18.44 -6.87
C LEU A 29 -19.53 18.96 -7.43
N TYR A 30 -18.64 19.42 -6.57
CA TYR A 30 -17.27 19.76 -7.01
C TYR A 30 -16.57 18.52 -7.58
N SER A 31 -15.89 18.67 -8.73
CA SER A 31 -15.25 17.58 -9.47
C SER A 31 -14.38 16.69 -8.58
N LYS A 32 -13.55 17.28 -7.72
CA LYS A 32 -12.70 16.56 -6.76
C LYS A 32 -13.43 15.55 -5.86
N TYR A 33 -14.71 15.75 -5.56
CA TYR A 33 -15.50 14.81 -4.76
C TYR A 33 -16.17 13.74 -5.64
N ALA A 34 -16.58 14.08 -6.86
CA ALA A 34 -17.14 13.12 -7.81
C ALA A 34 -16.07 12.17 -8.34
N GLU A 35 -14.88 12.69 -8.69
CA GLU A 35 -13.69 11.92 -9.04
C GLU A 35 -13.32 10.95 -7.93
N ARG A 36 -13.31 11.42 -6.67
CA ARG A 36 -13.01 10.55 -5.53
C ARG A 36 -14.01 9.41 -5.37
N LEU A 37 -15.31 9.69 -5.50
CA LEU A 37 -16.33 8.63 -5.45
C LEU A 37 -16.18 7.65 -6.62
N GLN A 38 -15.73 8.11 -7.78
CA GLN A 38 -15.46 7.25 -8.94
C GLN A 38 -14.18 6.40 -8.77
N GLU A 39 -13.10 6.97 -8.23
CA GLU A 39 -11.85 6.27 -7.90
C GLU A 39 -12.07 5.16 -6.85
N GLU A 40 -12.93 5.43 -5.87
CA GLU A 40 -13.34 4.46 -4.85
C GLU A 40 -14.39 3.45 -5.38
N GLY A 41 -14.73 3.53 -6.67
CA GLY A 41 -15.59 2.55 -7.33
C GLY A 41 -17.06 2.58 -6.90
N VAL A 42 -17.56 3.74 -6.44
CA VAL A 42 -18.94 3.85 -5.94
C VAL A 42 -19.94 3.75 -7.09
N SER A 43 -20.54 2.57 -7.24
CA SER A 43 -21.70 2.30 -8.09
C SER A 43 -23.03 2.60 -7.39
N GLY A 44 -24.12 2.50 -8.13
CA GLY A 44 -25.47 2.82 -7.66
C GLY A 44 -25.93 1.97 -6.49
N ASP A 45 -25.61 0.68 -6.50
CA ASP A 45 -25.85 -0.26 -5.41
C ASP A 45 -25.15 0.12 -4.09
N CYS A 46 -23.96 0.71 -4.19
CA CYS A 46 -23.25 1.29 -3.07
C CYS A 46 -23.95 2.59 -2.61
N LEU A 47 -24.24 3.48 -3.56
CA LEU A 47 -24.81 4.81 -3.30
C LEU A 47 -26.14 4.74 -2.54
N VAL A 48 -27.02 3.79 -2.87
CA VAL A 48 -28.32 3.63 -2.20
C VAL A 48 -28.20 3.17 -0.74
N CYS A 49 -27.06 2.57 -0.37
CA CYS A 49 -26.79 2.09 0.99
C CYS A 49 -26.05 3.12 1.85
N PHE A 50 -25.53 4.21 1.24
CA PHE A 50 -24.70 5.17 1.95
C PHE A 50 -25.52 6.04 2.89
N LYS A 51 -24.99 6.19 4.10
CA LYS A 51 -25.38 7.18 5.10
C LYS A 51 -24.38 8.33 5.06
N LYS A 52 -24.71 9.41 5.76
CA LYS A 52 -23.86 10.61 5.84
C LYS A 52 -22.43 10.27 6.26
N GLN A 53 -22.26 9.32 7.18
CA GLN A 53 -20.96 8.91 7.67
C GLN A 53 -20.09 8.27 6.58
N ASP A 54 -20.68 7.47 5.67
CA ASP A 54 -19.93 6.82 4.59
C ASP A 54 -19.30 7.85 3.64
N PHE A 55 -20.02 8.93 3.32
CA PHE A 55 -19.46 10.04 2.54
C PHE A 55 -18.34 10.80 3.28
N LEU A 56 -18.52 11.03 4.59
CA LEU A 56 -17.49 11.67 5.42
C LEU A 56 -16.24 10.79 5.51
N ASP A 57 -16.44 9.48 5.61
CA ASP A 57 -15.37 8.51 5.61
C ASP A 57 -14.64 8.60 4.28
N LEU A 58 -15.33 8.63 3.13
CA LEU A 58 -14.72 8.90 1.81
C LEU A 58 -14.14 10.33 1.66
N GLY A 59 -14.08 11.11 2.74
CA GLY A 59 -13.41 12.40 2.79
C GLY A 59 -14.17 13.54 2.13
N LEU A 60 -15.47 13.36 1.87
CA LEU A 60 -16.36 14.47 1.56
C LEU A 60 -16.58 15.28 2.82
N LYS A 61 -16.69 16.60 2.69
CA LYS A 61 -17.11 17.45 3.82
C LYS A 61 -18.60 17.26 4.09
N SER A 62 -19.04 17.60 5.30
CA SER A 62 -20.45 17.48 5.76
C SER A 62 -21.46 18.11 4.79
N GLY A 63 -21.18 19.28 4.23
CA GLY A 63 -22.06 19.96 3.25
C GLY A 63 -22.30 19.13 1.98
N PRO A 64 -21.26 18.79 1.21
CA PRO A 64 -21.36 17.86 0.07
C PRO A 64 -22.09 16.55 0.37
N ALA A 65 -21.81 15.91 1.50
CA ALA A 65 -22.46 14.66 1.91
C ALA A 65 -23.97 14.82 2.11
N VAL A 66 -24.39 15.89 2.81
CA VAL A 66 -25.81 16.20 3.01
C VAL A 66 -26.50 16.52 1.68
N LYS A 67 -25.82 17.25 0.78
CA LYS A 67 -26.36 17.58 -0.55
C LYS A 67 -26.65 16.34 -1.38
N ILE A 68 -25.73 15.37 -1.40
CA ILE A 68 -25.92 14.10 -2.13
C ILE A 68 -27.12 13.33 -1.60
N LEU A 69 -27.21 13.16 -0.27
CA LEU A 69 -28.34 12.46 0.36
C LEU A 69 -29.68 13.14 0.07
N ALA A 70 -29.72 14.48 0.12
CA ALA A 70 -30.92 15.24 -0.17
C ALA A 70 -31.36 15.09 -1.65
N GLU A 71 -30.42 15.10 -2.60
CA GLU A 71 -30.75 14.87 -4.01
C GLU A 71 -31.15 13.41 -4.29
N LEU A 72 -30.51 12.45 -3.63
CA LEU A 72 -30.86 11.03 -3.75
C LEU A 72 -32.30 10.76 -3.28
N SER A 73 -32.72 11.38 -2.17
CA SER A 73 -34.11 11.27 -1.68
C SER A 73 -35.15 11.90 -2.61
N LYS A 74 -34.75 12.81 -3.51
CA LYS A 74 -35.67 13.46 -4.47
C LYS A 74 -35.92 12.60 -5.71
N LEU A 75 -35.11 11.56 -5.95
CA LEU A 75 -35.28 10.66 -7.11
C LEU A 75 -36.52 9.76 -6.98
N ASP A 76 -37.00 9.52 -5.75
CA ASP A 76 -38.25 8.80 -5.44
C ASP A 76 -39.48 9.39 -6.19
N LYS A 77 -39.40 10.67 -6.60
CA LYS A 77 -40.51 11.41 -7.23
C LYS A 77 -40.29 11.72 -8.71
N LYS A 78 -39.25 11.17 -9.35
CA LYS A 78 -38.85 11.58 -10.71
C LYS A 78 -38.48 10.38 -11.60
N PRO A 79 -38.76 10.47 -12.92
CA PRO A 79 -38.23 9.51 -13.89
C PRO A 79 -36.71 9.55 -13.90
N GLU A 80 -36.08 8.47 -14.38
CA GLU A 80 -34.62 8.36 -14.43
C GLU A 80 -34.00 9.57 -15.13
N PRO A 81 -33.04 10.26 -14.49
CA PRO A 81 -32.40 11.43 -15.08
C PRO A 81 -31.65 11.04 -16.36
N ALA A 82 -31.89 11.75 -17.45
CA ALA A 82 -31.08 11.63 -18.65
C ALA A 82 -29.64 12.06 -18.32
N MET A 83 -28.70 11.12 -18.38
CA MET A 83 -27.27 11.35 -18.16
C MET A 83 -26.58 11.44 -19.50
N GLN A 84 -25.94 12.57 -19.78
CA GLN A 84 -25.17 12.73 -21.00
C GLN A 84 -23.74 12.22 -20.79
N PRO A 85 -23.12 11.56 -21.78
CA PRO A 85 -21.69 11.28 -21.74
C PRO A 85 -20.94 12.59 -21.51
N ILE A 86 -20.14 12.67 -20.45
CA ILE A 86 -19.27 13.83 -20.22
C ILE A 86 -18.23 13.83 -21.34
N PRO A 87 -18.20 14.84 -22.23
CA PRO A 87 -17.11 14.99 -23.17
C PRO A 87 -15.84 15.25 -22.36
N HIS A 88 -14.76 14.53 -22.65
CA HIS A 88 -13.46 14.81 -22.05
C HIS A 88 -12.97 16.18 -22.55
N THR A 89 -13.36 17.24 -21.86
CA THR A 89 -12.87 18.61 -22.10
C THR A 89 -12.46 19.22 -20.78
N SER A 90 -11.15 19.21 -20.53
CA SER A 90 -10.51 20.06 -19.54
C SER A 90 -10.67 21.51 -20.00
N THR A 91 -11.32 22.35 -19.20
CA THR A 91 -11.25 23.81 -19.34
C THR A 91 -10.71 24.39 -18.04
N GLU A 92 -9.39 24.45 -17.93
CA GLU A 92 -8.73 25.51 -17.15
C GLU A 92 -8.65 26.76 -18.05
N GLN A 93 -8.99 27.91 -17.51
CA GLN A 93 -8.74 29.18 -18.17
C GLN A 93 -7.23 29.46 -18.20
N LYS A 94 -6.67 29.52 -19.43
CA LYS A 94 -5.35 30.05 -19.89
C LYS A 94 -4.09 29.33 -19.36
N GLU A 95 -3.16 28.78 -20.14
CA GLU A 95 -2.66 28.99 -21.53
C GLU A 95 -2.25 27.66 -22.21
N SER A 96 -2.30 27.65 -23.55
CA SER A 96 -2.14 26.55 -24.53
C SER A 96 -0.67 26.28 -24.95
N PRO A 97 -0.33 25.32 -25.87
CA PRO A 97 -0.99 24.06 -26.29
C PRO A 97 -0.03 22.85 -26.59
N LYS A 98 -0.54 21.60 -26.50
CA LYS A 98 -0.66 20.59 -27.60
C LYS A 98 -0.65 19.11 -27.14
N HIS A 99 -1.82 18.49 -27.32
CA HIS A 99 -2.14 17.11 -27.74
C HIS A 99 -1.28 15.91 -27.33
N MET A 100 -1.91 14.92 -26.68
CA MET A 100 -2.39 13.71 -27.36
C MET A 100 -3.31 12.85 -26.46
N ALA A 101 -4.37 12.33 -27.06
CA ALA A 101 -5.45 11.57 -26.47
C ALA A 101 -5.02 10.20 -25.90
N ILE A 102 -5.70 9.74 -24.84
CA ILE A 102 -5.67 8.34 -24.38
C ILE A 102 -7.09 7.78 -24.43
N THR A 103 -7.26 6.84 -25.34
CA THR A 103 -8.41 5.97 -25.56
C THR A 103 -8.51 4.92 -24.44
N GLN A 104 -9.74 4.52 -24.10
CA GLN A 104 -10.05 3.46 -23.14
C GLN A 104 -9.45 2.08 -23.51
N PRO A 105 -9.29 1.16 -22.54
CA PRO A 105 -8.41 0.01 -22.64
C PRO A 105 -9.17 -1.27 -23.01
N ASP A 106 -9.46 -1.47 -24.30
CA ASP A 106 -9.94 -2.77 -24.79
C ASP A 106 -9.34 -3.20 -26.15
N SER A 107 -8.24 -2.57 -26.60
CA SER A 107 -7.61 -2.94 -27.89
C SER A 107 -6.11 -3.29 -27.85
N TYR A 108 -5.44 -3.27 -26.70
CA TYR A 108 -3.98 -3.42 -26.61
C TYR A 108 -3.46 -4.84 -26.27
N CYS A 109 -4.19 -5.89 -26.65
CA CYS A 109 -3.69 -7.28 -26.63
C CYS A 109 -3.89 -8.02 -27.97
N LYS A 110 -3.77 -7.29 -29.09
CA LYS A 110 -3.61 -7.90 -30.42
C LYS A 110 -2.38 -7.34 -31.15
N THR A 111 -1.19 -7.69 -30.67
CA THR A 111 0.07 -7.49 -31.42
C THR A 111 1.01 -8.70 -31.24
N GLU A 112 0.45 -9.90 -31.31
CA GLU A 112 1.24 -11.12 -31.52
C GLU A 112 1.49 -11.43 -33.01
N SER A 113 0.94 -10.65 -33.96
CA SER A 113 1.05 -10.95 -35.40
C SER A 113 1.77 -9.88 -36.25
N GLN A 114 2.09 -8.70 -35.72
CA GLN A 114 2.77 -7.63 -36.48
C GLN A 114 4.23 -7.38 -36.05
N THR A 115 4.66 -7.96 -34.94
CA THR A 115 5.95 -7.67 -34.29
C THR A 115 7.12 -8.46 -34.88
N ASP A 116 6.86 -9.64 -35.44
CA ASP A 116 7.89 -10.40 -36.18
C ASP A 116 8.26 -9.74 -37.51
N LYS A 117 7.38 -8.92 -38.09
CA LYS A 117 7.59 -8.29 -39.42
C LYS A 117 8.44 -7.01 -39.41
N MET A 118 8.73 -6.44 -38.23
CA MET A 118 9.45 -5.16 -38.13
C MET A 118 10.96 -5.33 -37.85
N VAL A 119 11.40 -6.55 -37.55
CA VAL A 119 12.82 -6.88 -37.27
C VAL A 119 13.61 -7.17 -38.56
N GLU A 120 12.94 -7.39 -39.69
CA GLU A 120 13.57 -7.78 -40.96
C GLU A 120 14.13 -6.64 -41.82
N LYS A 121 14.01 -5.36 -41.44
CA LYS A 121 14.27 -4.24 -42.39
C LYS A 121 15.42 -3.28 -42.09
N PHE A 122 16.42 -3.65 -41.28
CA PHE A 122 17.56 -2.77 -41.02
C PHE A 122 18.90 -3.51 -41.07
N SER A 123 19.67 -3.27 -42.14
CA SER A 123 21.04 -3.77 -42.34
C SER A 123 22.03 -2.58 -42.32
N GLY A 124 22.88 -2.51 -41.29
CA GLY A 124 23.99 -1.56 -41.14
C GLY A 124 24.42 -1.41 -39.66
N ASP A 125 25.72 -1.28 -39.37
CA ASP A 125 26.27 -1.36 -38.00
C ASP A 125 25.79 -0.24 -37.03
N GLU A 126 25.43 0.95 -37.52
CA GLU A 126 24.80 2.00 -36.67
C GLU A 126 23.36 1.64 -36.26
N ASN A 127 22.70 0.73 -36.99
CA ASN A 127 21.36 0.24 -36.66
C ASN A 127 21.37 -0.79 -35.53
N GLU A 128 22.50 -1.44 -35.21
CA GLU A 128 22.59 -2.43 -34.12
C GLU A 128 22.34 -1.79 -32.75
N ILE A 129 22.91 -0.60 -32.50
CA ILE A 129 22.73 0.12 -31.22
C ILE A 129 21.27 0.60 -31.06
N LEU A 130 20.69 1.16 -32.13
CA LEU A 130 19.29 1.59 -32.13
C LEU A 130 18.32 0.41 -32.00
N LYS A 131 18.61 -0.72 -32.67
CA LYS A 131 17.85 -1.97 -32.58
C LYS A 131 17.90 -2.55 -31.18
N LYS A 132 19.09 -2.57 -30.54
CA LYS A 132 19.28 -3.01 -29.16
C LYS A 132 18.55 -2.10 -28.17
N SER A 133 18.61 -0.79 -28.36
CA SER A 133 17.87 0.19 -27.55
C SER A 133 16.35 0.01 -27.66
N LEU A 134 15.84 -0.18 -28.88
CA LEU A 134 14.42 -0.41 -29.14
C LEU A 134 13.92 -1.73 -28.55
N LEU A 135 14.70 -2.81 -28.67
CA LEU A 135 14.41 -4.11 -28.05
C LEU A 135 14.39 -4.03 -26.51
N ASN A 136 15.30 -3.26 -25.93
CA ASN A 136 15.33 -2.99 -24.49
C ASN A 136 14.09 -2.21 -24.03
N GLN A 137 13.61 -1.26 -24.83
CA GLN A 137 12.41 -0.50 -24.53
C GLN A 137 11.13 -1.35 -24.64
N ILE A 138 11.04 -2.19 -25.69
CA ILE A 138 9.91 -3.13 -25.88
C ILE A 138 9.87 -4.17 -24.74
N SER A 139 11.02 -4.71 -24.34
CA SER A 139 11.10 -5.65 -23.22
C SER A 139 10.71 -4.98 -21.89
N ALA A 140 11.18 -3.76 -21.61
CA ALA A 140 10.77 -3.01 -20.43
C ALA A 140 9.25 -2.76 -20.38
N GLN A 141 8.62 -2.43 -21.51
CA GLN A 141 7.17 -2.25 -21.59
C GLN A 141 6.42 -3.56 -21.30
N LYS A 142 6.88 -4.69 -21.86
CA LYS A 142 6.30 -6.01 -21.56
C LYS A 142 6.40 -6.36 -20.07
N LEU A 143 7.53 -6.06 -19.42
CA LEU A 143 7.72 -6.26 -17.98
C LEU A 143 6.76 -5.39 -17.16
N VAL A 144 6.57 -4.12 -17.52
CA VAL A 144 5.61 -3.22 -16.85
C VAL A 144 4.17 -3.75 -17.01
N CYS A 145 3.80 -4.25 -18.18
CA CYS A 145 2.48 -4.87 -18.40
C CYS A 145 2.32 -6.15 -17.57
N PHE A 146 3.35 -6.98 -17.49
CA PHE A 146 3.37 -8.16 -16.63
C PHE A 146 3.14 -7.78 -15.16
N LEU A 147 3.85 -6.77 -14.64
CA LEU A 147 3.70 -6.31 -13.27
C LEU A 147 2.27 -5.81 -13.00
N LYS A 148 1.68 -5.05 -13.92
CA LYS A 148 0.29 -4.58 -13.79
C LYS A 148 -0.71 -5.75 -13.79
N LYS A 149 -0.56 -6.71 -14.71
CA LYS A 149 -1.45 -7.89 -14.81
C LYS A 149 -1.42 -8.75 -13.55
N ASN A 150 -0.28 -8.81 -12.86
CA ASN A 150 -0.12 -9.54 -11.60
C ASN A 150 -0.41 -8.68 -10.36
N TYR A 151 -0.92 -7.45 -10.52
CA TYR A 151 -1.13 -6.50 -9.41
C TYR A 151 0.13 -6.28 -8.57
N ALA A 152 1.30 -6.23 -9.22
CA ALA A 152 2.60 -6.09 -8.61
C ALA A 152 3.30 -4.78 -8.97
N ASP A 153 2.61 -3.84 -9.63
CA ASP A 153 3.14 -2.53 -10.04
C ASP A 153 3.09 -1.46 -8.91
N THR A 154 2.61 -1.83 -7.73
CA THR A 154 2.52 -0.98 -6.53
C THR A 154 3.05 -1.70 -5.30
N PHE A 155 3.52 -0.93 -4.31
CA PHE A 155 4.02 -1.47 -3.04
C PHE A 155 3.00 -2.37 -2.34
N ALA A 156 1.76 -1.91 -2.23
CA ALA A 156 0.65 -2.67 -1.64
C ALA A 156 0.32 -3.93 -2.44
N GLY A 157 0.41 -3.87 -3.77
CA GLY A 157 0.23 -5.02 -4.64
C GLY A 157 1.28 -6.11 -4.42
N ILE A 158 2.54 -5.73 -4.23
CA ILE A 158 3.62 -6.66 -3.89
C ILE A 158 3.37 -7.31 -2.52
N LEU A 159 2.93 -6.54 -1.53
CA LEU A 159 2.60 -7.07 -0.20
C LEU A 159 1.54 -8.17 -0.23
N GLN A 160 0.56 -8.10 -1.14
CA GLN A 160 -0.46 -9.14 -1.28
C GLN A 160 0.12 -10.51 -1.69
N HIS A 161 1.35 -10.55 -2.20
CA HIS A 161 2.01 -11.79 -2.59
C HIS A 161 2.56 -12.57 -1.39
N LEU A 162 2.55 -12.03 -0.16
CA LEU A 162 2.92 -12.77 1.06
C LEU A 162 2.06 -14.03 1.29
N ASP A 163 0.81 -14.02 0.81
CA ASP A 163 -0.13 -15.14 0.95
C ASP A 163 -0.22 -16.01 -0.33
N LYS A 164 0.56 -15.68 -1.37
CA LYS A 164 0.58 -16.39 -2.65
C LYS A 164 1.75 -17.39 -2.75
N PRO A 165 1.79 -18.23 -3.81
CA PRO A 165 2.93 -19.11 -4.09
C PRO A 165 4.21 -18.34 -4.41
N ALA A 166 5.36 -18.86 -3.97
CA ALA A 166 6.68 -18.22 -4.15
C ALA A 166 7.08 -18.00 -5.62
N ILE A 167 6.54 -18.80 -6.56
CA ILE A 167 6.86 -18.70 -7.99
C ILE A 167 6.38 -17.39 -8.60
N GLU A 168 5.30 -16.79 -8.09
CA GLU A 168 4.80 -15.49 -8.57
C GLU A 168 5.76 -14.38 -8.18
N ILE A 169 6.14 -14.31 -6.90
CA ILE A 169 7.04 -13.26 -6.41
C ILE A 169 8.45 -13.39 -7.00
N GLU A 170 8.93 -14.61 -7.25
CA GLU A 170 10.23 -14.84 -7.89
C GLU A 170 10.30 -14.19 -9.27
N LYS A 171 9.26 -14.38 -10.11
CA LYS A 171 9.14 -13.71 -11.42
C LYS A 171 9.02 -12.20 -11.29
N ILE A 172 8.26 -11.71 -10.31
CA ILE A 172 8.10 -10.26 -10.06
C ILE A 172 9.44 -9.64 -9.67
N THR A 173 10.21 -10.27 -8.78
CA THR A 173 11.53 -9.80 -8.33
C THR A 173 12.53 -9.82 -9.47
N GLU A 174 12.54 -10.87 -10.29
CA GLU A 174 13.33 -10.93 -11.52
C GLU A 174 12.99 -9.76 -12.47
N CYS A 175 11.69 -9.53 -12.72
CA CYS A 175 11.22 -8.41 -13.57
C CYS A 175 11.72 -7.05 -13.06
N TYR A 176 11.63 -6.80 -11.75
CA TYR A 176 12.15 -5.57 -11.16
C TYR A 176 13.68 -5.47 -11.24
N GLY A 177 14.40 -6.58 -11.08
CA GLY A 177 15.85 -6.63 -11.28
C GLY A 177 16.25 -6.18 -12.68
N PHE A 178 15.56 -6.66 -13.72
CA PHE A 178 15.76 -6.21 -15.10
C PHE A 178 15.41 -4.73 -15.29
N LEU A 179 14.32 -4.25 -14.71
CA LEU A 179 13.93 -2.83 -14.80
C LEU A 179 14.98 -1.91 -14.17
N LEU A 180 15.58 -2.32 -13.05
CA LEU A 180 16.62 -1.53 -12.38
C LEU A 180 17.95 -1.44 -13.15
N GLN A 181 18.24 -2.42 -14.01
CA GLN A 181 19.41 -2.39 -14.88
C GLN A 181 19.26 -1.42 -16.05
N GLN A 182 18.04 -0.98 -16.37
CA GLN A 182 17.80 -0.04 -17.44
C GLN A 182 18.09 1.41 -17.02
N GLN A 183 18.44 2.26 -17.99
CA GLN A 183 18.65 3.67 -17.73
C GLN A 183 17.32 4.38 -17.42
N PHE A 184 17.27 5.05 -16.26
CA PHE A 184 16.11 5.84 -15.87
C PHE A 184 16.29 7.30 -16.27
N ILE A 185 15.39 7.79 -17.12
CA ILE A 185 15.26 9.23 -17.41
C ILE A 185 14.48 9.94 -16.29
N ASN A 186 13.53 9.23 -15.65
CA ASN A 186 12.64 9.80 -14.64
C ASN A 186 12.99 9.29 -13.23
N GLN A 187 13.49 10.19 -12.38
CA GLN A 187 13.87 9.89 -11.00
C GLN A 187 12.70 9.38 -10.14
N LYS A 188 11.50 9.93 -10.29
CA LYS A 188 10.32 9.46 -9.53
C LYS A 188 9.97 8.01 -9.88
N LYS A 189 10.10 7.64 -11.16
CA LYS A 189 9.89 6.27 -11.62
C LYS A 189 10.96 5.35 -11.06
N LYS A 190 12.23 5.74 -11.14
CA LYS A 190 13.36 5.03 -10.53
C LYS A 190 13.12 4.75 -9.06
N THR A 191 12.83 5.78 -8.27
CA THR A 191 12.52 5.64 -6.83
C THR A 191 11.40 4.63 -6.57
N LYS A 192 10.28 4.73 -7.32
CA LYS A 192 9.15 3.79 -7.17
C LYS A 192 9.58 2.35 -7.46
N GLU A 193 10.30 2.12 -8.54
CA GLU A 193 10.75 0.79 -8.95
C GLU A 193 11.79 0.22 -7.98
N THR A 194 12.70 1.05 -7.46
CA THR A 194 13.66 0.66 -6.42
C THR A 194 12.95 0.24 -5.14
N ILE A 195 12.00 1.03 -4.65
CA ILE A 195 11.19 0.71 -3.46
C ILE A 195 10.46 -0.62 -3.64
N ASN A 196 9.83 -0.80 -4.81
CA ASN A 196 9.11 -2.04 -5.14
C ASN A 196 10.06 -3.24 -5.27
N TYR A 197 11.24 -3.06 -5.88
CA TYR A 197 12.25 -4.12 -5.98
C TYR A 197 12.69 -4.61 -4.61
N ILE A 198 13.02 -3.69 -3.69
CA ILE A 198 13.41 -4.02 -2.32
C ILE A 198 12.28 -4.78 -1.62
N MET A 199 11.03 -4.31 -1.73
CA MET A 199 9.90 -5.00 -1.12
C MET A 199 9.71 -6.39 -1.71
N SER A 200 9.81 -6.55 -3.04
CA SER A 200 9.68 -7.84 -3.70
C SER A 200 10.75 -8.83 -3.23
N ASN A 201 11.99 -8.36 -3.04
CA ASN A 201 13.08 -9.15 -2.48
C ASN A 201 12.79 -9.62 -1.05
N ILE A 202 12.23 -8.74 -0.21
CA ILE A 202 11.83 -9.11 1.16
C ILE A 202 10.72 -10.17 1.12
N VAL A 203 9.70 -10.01 0.29
CA VAL A 203 8.62 -11.01 0.16
C VAL A 203 9.16 -12.34 -0.39
N LEU A 204 10.00 -12.30 -1.42
CA LEU A 204 10.66 -13.48 -1.97
C LEU A 204 11.52 -14.18 -0.92
N TYR A 205 12.29 -13.44 -0.13
CA TYR A 205 13.08 -14.00 0.97
C TYR A 205 12.21 -14.76 1.98
N LEU A 206 11.08 -14.16 2.39
CA LEU A 206 10.18 -14.75 3.37
C LEU A 206 9.51 -16.04 2.86
N LEU A 207 9.30 -16.17 1.55
CA LEU A 207 8.67 -17.34 0.93
C LEU A 207 9.68 -18.39 0.43
N LYS A 208 10.84 -17.96 -0.07
CA LYS A 208 11.86 -18.79 -0.71
C LYS A 208 13.25 -18.15 -0.60
N SER A 209 13.81 -18.17 0.61
CA SER A 209 15.13 -17.59 0.94
C SER A 209 16.32 -18.13 0.14
N LYS A 210 16.19 -19.31 -0.50
CA LYS A 210 17.23 -19.93 -1.34
C LYS A 210 17.12 -19.61 -2.83
N SER A 211 16.20 -18.71 -3.22
CA SER A 211 16.10 -18.28 -4.63
C SER A 211 17.36 -17.53 -5.06
N LYS A 212 17.78 -17.73 -6.31
CA LYS A 212 18.91 -17.01 -6.92
C LYS A 212 18.66 -15.50 -7.08
N HIS A 213 17.40 -15.07 -7.03
CA HIS A 213 16.99 -13.67 -7.16
C HIS A 213 16.91 -12.93 -5.81
N VAL A 214 17.18 -13.61 -4.70
CA VAL A 214 17.23 -12.99 -3.37
C VAL A 214 18.54 -12.24 -3.22
N GLU A 215 18.43 -10.94 -3.03
CA GLU A 215 19.57 -10.08 -2.71
C GLU A 215 20.00 -10.18 -1.25
N SER A 216 21.28 -9.83 -1.02
CA SER A 216 21.82 -9.77 0.34
C SER A 216 21.20 -8.62 1.15
N HIS A 217 21.14 -8.77 2.48
CA HIS A 217 20.67 -7.69 3.37
C HIS A 217 21.50 -6.41 3.21
N SER A 218 22.82 -6.52 3.04
CA SER A 218 23.71 -5.38 2.81
C SER A 218 23.41 -4.66 1.49
N SER A 219 23.21 -5.42 0.39
CA SER A 219 22.88 -4.85 -0.93
C SER A 219 21.56 -4.07 -0.87
N LEU A 220 20.53 -4.68 -0.27
CA LEU A 220 19.21 -4.06 -0.12
C LEU A 220 19.26 -2.82 0.79
N SER A 221 20.05 -2.87 1.86
CA SER A 221 20.20 -1.73 2.77
C SER A 221 20.94 -0.57 2.12
N ALA A 222 22.01 -0.84 1.35
CA ALA A 222 22.71 0.19 0.60
C ALA A 222 21.80 0.87 -0.43
N LEU A 223 21.04 0.08 -1.18
CA LEU A 223 20.07 0.57 -2.16
C LEU A 223 18.97 1.42 -1.49
N LEU A 224 18.49 1.00 -0.32
CA LEU A 224 17.51 1.74 0.45
C LEU A 224 18.09 3.06 0.98
N LEU A 225 19.29 3.06 1.54
CA LEU A 225 19.93 4.26 2.08
C LEU A 225 20.14 5.32 0.99
N GLN A 226 20.60 4.91 -0.19
CA GLN A 226 20.68 5.80 -1.35
C GLN A 226 19.29 6.38 -1.70
N THR A 227 18.28 5.53 -1.75
CA THR A 227 16.90 5.95 -2.07
C THR A 227 16.38 6.94 -1.01
N LEU A 228 16.62 6.69 0.28
CA LEU A 228 16.21 7.56 1.39
C LEU A 228 16.90 8.93 1.34
N GLN A 229 18.18 8.96 0.98
CA GLN A 229 18.93 10.20 0.78
C GLN A 229 18.35 11.04 -0.36
N GLU A 230 17.98 10.40 -1.48
CA GLU A 230 17.40 11.06 -2.65
C GLU A 230 15.99 11.61 -2.38
N VAL A 231 15.13 10.87 -1.66
CA VAL A 231 13.74 11.30 -1.41
C VAL A 231 13.58 12.21 -0.20
N GLY A 232 14.50 12.13 0.76
CA GLY A 232 14.45 12.84 2.04
C GLY A 232 13.26 12.45 2.93
N LEU A 233 13.08 13.19 4.03
CA LEU A 233 12.10 12.89 5.09
C LEU A 233 10.68 13.41 4.83
N ARG A 234 10.46 14.05 3.69
CA ARG A 234 9.18 14.65 3.29
C ARG A 234 8.50 13.91 2.14
N TYR A 235 9.02 12.74 1.76
CA TYR A 235 8.41 11.90 0.74
C TYR A 235 6.96 11.54 1.14
N PRO A 236 5.97 11.71 0.22
CA PRO A 236 4.55 11.54 0.57
C PRO A 236 4.14 10.12 0.95
N SER A 237 4.79 9.09 0.38
CA SER A 237 4.45 7.69 0.62
C SER A 237 5.14 7.14 1.88
N PRO A 238 4.49 6.26 2.68
CA PRO A 238 5.11 5.60 3.82
C PRO A 238 6.15 4.54 3.41
N ASP A 239 6.04 4.01 2.19
CA ASP A 239 6.79 2.85 1.68
C ASP A 239 8.32 2.87 1.94
N PRO A 240 9.08 3.94 1.61
CA PRO A 240 10.53 3.93 1.84
C PRO A 240 10.86 3.93 3.34
N TYR A 241 10.07 4.62 4.16
CA TYR A 241 10.27 4.62 5.61
C TYR A 241 9.88 3.29 6.24
N TYR A 242 8.84 2.63 5.71
CA TYR A 242 8.48 1.27 6.12
C TYR A 242 9.62 0.30 5.85
N LEU A 243 10.22 0.36 4.66
CA LEU A 243 11.42 -0.41 4.33
C LEU A 243 12.59 -0.10 5.28
N ALA A 244 12.75 1.16 5.71
CA ALA A 244 13.73 1.54 6.72
C ALA A 244 13.48 0.82 8.06
N LEU A 245 12.22 0.72 8.49
CA LEU A 245 11.85 -0.07 9.67
C LEU A 245 12.20 -1.56 9.50
N LEU A 246 12.11 -2.12 8.30
CA LEU A 246 12.41 -3.54 8.08
C LEU A 246 13.90 -3.83 7.99
N LEU A 247 14.67 -2.98 7.29
CA LEU A 247 16.08 -3.24 6.97
C LEU A 247 17.06 -2.59 7.96
N LEU A 248 16.70 -1.45 8.55
CA LEU A 248 17.58 -0.62 9.38
C LEU A 248 17.19 -0.60 10.86
N TRP A 249 16.23 -1.42 11.30
CA TRP A 249 15.95 -1.54 12.74
C TRP A 249 17.20 -1.96 13.53
N PRO A 250 17.50 -1.34 14.69
CA PRO A 250 18.72 -1.61 15.41
C PRO A 250 18.74 -2.99 16.06
N ARG A 251 19.96 -3.44 16.35
CA ARG A 251 20.22 -4.63 17.17
C ARG A 251 20.25 -4.25 18.65
N PRO A 252 19.90 -5.16 19.58
CA PRO A 252 20.12 -4.91 21.01
C PRO A 252 21.57 -4.51 21.26
N GLY A 253 21.78 -3.38 21.93
CA GLY A 253 23.11 -2.82 22.23
C GLY A 253 23.73 -1.95 21.13
N GLN A 254 23.12 -1.84 19.94
CA GLN A 254 23.55 -0.91 18.90
C GLN A 254 22.83 0.43 19.05
N GLU A 255 23.60 1.53 19.07
CA GLU A 255 23.06 2.88 19.02
C GLU A 255 22.81 3.24 17.55
N ASP A 256 21.53 3.31 17.14
CA ASP A 256 21.14 3.83 15.83
C ASP A 256 20.21 5.03 16.03
N THR A 257 20.71 6.20 15.63
CA THR A 257 20.06 7.51 15.78
C THR A 257 19.09 7.83 14.64
N GLU A 258 19.20 7.17 13.48
CA GLU A 258 18.40 7.55 12.30
C GLU A 258 17.03 6.92 12.28
N ILE A 259 16.87 5.71 12.84
CA ILE A 259 15.61 4.97 12.79
C ILE A 259 14.44 5.76 13.41
N GLY A 260 14.69 6.48 14.51
CA GLY A 260 13.69 7.34 15.15
C GLY A 260 13.20 8.47 14.22
N THR A 261 14.06 8.92 13.31
CA THR A 261 13.70 9.93 12.29
C THR A 261 12.79 9.33 11.23
N TYR A 262 13.05 8.12 10.75
CA TYR A 262 12.15 7.42 9.83
C TYR A 262 10.81 7.06 10.48
N VAL A 263 10.79 6.72 11.77
CA VAL A 263 9.54 6.54 12.53
C VAL A 263 8.72 7.83 12.61
N ARG A 264 9.36 9.00 12.75
CA ARG A 264 8.65 10.28 12.66
C ARG A 264 8.18 10.59 11.24
N ALA A 265 8.99 10.27 10.23
CA ALA A 265 8.66 10.51 8.83
C ALA A 265 7.49 9.67 8.35
N ILE A 266 7.46 8.35 8.65
CA ILE A 266 6.36 7.45 8.27
C ILE A 266 5.02 7.92 8.85
N ARG A 267 5.02 8.42 10.09
CA ARG A 267 3.82 8.97 10.75
C ARG A 267 3.32 10.26 10.10
N LYS A 268 4.23 11.06 9.51
CA LYS A 268 3.92 12.32 8.82
C LYS A 268 3.57 12.10 7.34
N SER A 269 4.03 11.00 6.74
CA SER A 269 3.79 10.69 5.34
C SER A 269 2.29 10.49 5.09
N LYS A 270 1.74 11.25 4.14
CA LYS A 270 0.32 11.24 3.81
C LYS A 270 0.07 10.35 2.60
N ARG A 271 -0.28 9.09 2.88
CA ARG A 271 -1.21 8.31 2.04
C ARG A 271 -2.35 7.82 2.91
N MET A 272 -3.38 8.65 3.00
CA MET A 272 -4.70 8.25 3.47
C MET A 272 -5.50 7.79 2.25
N THR A 273 -5.25 6.57 1.77
CA THR A 273 -6.29 5.80 1.07
C THR A 273 -7.14 5.15 2.15
N LEU A 274 -8.41 5.50 2.15
CA LEU A 274 -9.29 5.28 3.27
C LEU A 274 -9.70 3.82 3.46
N SER A 275 -9.58 3.02 2.40
CA SER A 275 -9.80 1.58 2.38
C SER A 275 -8.85 0.80 3.31
N PHE A 276 -7.73 1.41 3.72
CA PHE A 276 -6.78 0.79 4.63
C PHE A 276 -6.85 1.29 6.09
N ARG A 277 -7.77 2.20 6.45
CA ARG A 277 -7.89 2.65 7.86
C ARG A 277 -8.14 1.52 8.85
N ILE A 278 -8.74 0.41 8.40
CA ILE A 278 -9.03 -0.77 9.23
C ILE A 278 -7.88 -1.81 9.19
N ARG A 279 -7.03 -1.81 8.15
CA ARG A 279 -5.91 -2.77 7.96
C ARG A 279 -4.53 -2.22 8.34
N ASN A 280 -4.37 -0.89 8.42
CA ASN A 280 -3.10 -0.22 8.70
C ASN A 280 -2.70 -0.22 10.18
N THR A 281 -3.53 -0.76 11.07
CA THR A 281 -3.23 -0.87 12.51
C THR A 281 -2.63 -2.23 12.88
N ILE A 282 -2.43 -3.11 11.90
CA ILE A 282 -1.94 -4.47 12.12
C ILE A 282 -0.56 -4.61 11.50
N ALA A 283 0.37 -5.17 12.26
CA ALA A 283 1.69 -5.50 11.77
C ALA A 283 1.62 -6.56 10.67
N ILE A 284 2.28 -6.27 9.55
CA ILE A 284 2.44 -7.21 8.43
C ILE A 284 3.58 -8.18 8.74
N LEU A 285 4.67 -7.63 9.26
CA LEU A 285 5.88 -8.36 9.65
C LEU A 285 6.19 -8.11 11.12
N TYR A 286 6.86 -9.06 11.75
CA TYR A 286 7.22 -9.04 13.17
C TYR A 286 8.73 -9.20 13.32
N LEU A 287 9.26 -8.67 14.43
CA LEU A 287 10.67 -8.83 14.80
C LEU A 287 10.90 -10.21 15.43
N GLY A 288 11.66 -11.04 14.73
CA GLY A 288 12.17 -12.33 15.15
C GLY A 288 13.58 -12.27 15.71
N LYS A 289 14.08 -13.43 16.15
CA LYS A 289 15.41 -13.58 16.81
C LYS A 289 16.59 -13.68 15.83
N GLY A 290 16.32 -13.74 14.53
CA GLY A 290 17.37 -13.84 13.50
C GLY A 290 18.10 -12.52 13.25
N GLU A 291 19.08 -12.55 12.35
CA GLU A 291 19.80 -11.37 11.87
C GLU A 291 19.50 -11.05 10.40
N GLY A 292 19.72 -9.79 9.99
CA GLY A 292 19.45 -9.34 8.62
C GLY A 292 18.01 -9.62 8.23
N LEU A 293 17.78 -10.25 7.07
CA LEU A 293 16.44 -10.63 6.65
C LEU A 293 15.82 -11.79 7.47
N LYS A 294 16.63 -12.65 8.12
CA LYS A 294 16.13 -13.76 8.98
C LYS A 294 15.34 -13.26 10.18
N ARG A 295 15.54 -12.00 10.57
CA ARG A 295 14.80 -11.37 11.66
C ARG A 295 13.34 -11.06 11.30
N LEU A 296 13.01 -11.00 10.01
CA LEU A 296 11.65 -10.67 9.59
C LEU A 296 10.80 -11.94 9.63
N VAL A 297 9.66 -11.87 10.32
CA VAL A 297 8.71 -12.99 10.41
C VAL A 297 7.34 -12.51 9.96
N SER A 298 6.74 -13.20 8.98
CA SER A 298 5.39 -12.84 8.52
C SER A 298 4.30 -13.46 9.39
N LYS A 299 3.11 -12.85 9.41
CA LYS A 299 1.94 -13.43 10.08
C LYS A 299 1.65 -14.86 9.60
N ARG A 300 1.75 -15.10 8.28
CA ARG A 300 1.59 -16.43 7.68
C ARG A 300 2.52 -17.47 8.30
N GLN A 301 3.81 -17.16 8.47
CA GLN A 301 4.78 -18.07 9.10
C GLN A 301 4.47 -18.35 10.58
N LEU A 302 3.81 -17.42 11.27
CA LEU A 302 3.36 -17.62 12.65
C LEU A 302 2.11 -18.51 12.69
N ASP A 303 1.14 -18.25 11.81
CA ASP A 303 -0.10 -19.01 11.68
C ASP A 303 0.12 -20.47 11.27
N GLU A 304 1.21 -20.78 10.55
CA GLU A 304 1.59 -22.15 10.17
C GLU A 304 1.75 -23.10 11.37
N ASN A 305 2.03 -22.58 12.57
CA ASN A 305 2.14 -23.37 13.79
C ASN A 305 0.76 -23.78 14.36
N PHE A 306 -0.33 -23.31 13.77
CA PHE A 306 -1.70 -23.47 14.26
C PHE A 306 -2.67 -23.92 13.15
N LYS A 307 -2.20 -24.62 12.10
CA LYS A 307 -3.04 -25.06 10.96
C LYS A 307 -4.21 -25.95 11.37
N GLU A 308 -4.07 -26.70 12.46
CA GLU A 308 -5.12 -27.57 13.01
C GLU A 308 -6.19 -26.80 13.79
N MET A 309 -5.92 -25.54 14.17
CA MET A 309 -6.85 -24.70 14.92
C MET A 309 -7.92 -24.13 13.98
N ARG A 310 -9.17 -24.02 14.48
CA ARG A 310 -10.22 -23.33 13.74
C ARG A 310 -9.84 -21.87 13.48
N ARG A 311 -10.19 -21.38 12.28
CA ARG A 311 -9.82 -20.03 11.81
C ARG A 311 -10.39 -18.91 12.68
N ASP A 312 -11.60 -19.08 13.20
CA ASP A 312 -12.27 -18.14 14.09
C ASP A 312 -11.57 -18.05 15.45
N THR A 313 -11.21 -19.18 16.04
CA THR A 313 -10.42 -19.24 17.28
C THR A 313 -9.06 -18.58 17.09
N LEU A 314 -8.36 -18.85 15.98
CA LEU A 314 -7.08 -18.23 15.69
C LEU A 314 -7.21 -16.71 15.50
N ALA A 315 -8.25 -16.26 14.80
CA ALA A 315 -8.53 -14.83 14.63
C ALA A 315 -8.82 -14.14 15.98
N GLU A 316 -9.52 -14.83 16.89
CA GLU A 316 -9.76 -14.33 18.24
C GLU A 316 -8.47 -14.18 19.06
N LEU A 317 -7.57 -15.17 19.02
CA LEU A 317 -6.26 -15.11 19.68
C LEU A 317 -5.40 -13.94 19.16
N TRP A 318 -5.49 -13.64 17.87
CA TRP A 318 -4.82 -12.48 17.28
C TRP A 318 -5.46 -11.17 17.74
N ARG A 319 -6.79 -11.11 17.79
CA ARG A 319 -7.56 -9.92 18.17
C ARG A 319 -7.36 -9.55 19.64
N ASN A 320 -7.33 -10.54 20.54
CA ASN A 320 -7.16 -10.30 21.97
C ASN A 320 -5.69 -10.26 22.42
N GLY A 321 -4.76 -10.70 21.57
CA GLY A 321 -3.32 -10.72 21.85
C GLY A 321 -2.82 -11.98 22.57
N ASP A 322 -3.69 -12.94 22.91
CA ASP A 322 -3.29 -14.18 23.57
C ASP A 322 -2.40 -15.07 22.69
N ILE A 323 -2.42 -14.84 21.37
CA ILE A 323 -1.50 -15.50 20.43
C ILE A 323 -0.04 -15.34 20.86
N PHE A 324 0.34 -14.18 21.41
CA PHE A 324 1.71 -13.87 21.83
C PHE A 324 2.17 -14.67 23.05
N ARG A 325 1.22 -15.26 23.80
CA ARG A 325 1.51 -16.15 24.95
C ARG A 325 1.77 -17.59 24.53
N LYS A 326 1.49 -17.96 23.28
CA LYS A 326 1.71 -19.32 22.79
C LYS A 326 3.20 -19.60 22.62
N LYS A 327 3.67 -20.75 23.14
CA LYS A 327 5.08 -21.18 23.06
C LYS A 327 5.66 -21.12 21.64
N ALA A 328 4.87 -21.45 20.62
CA ALA A 328 5.30 -21.38 19.22
C ALA A 328 5.66 -19.95 18.78
N ILE A 329 4.90 -18.94 19.22
CA ILE A 329 5.16 -17.53 18.92
C ILE A 329 6.38 -17.04 19.71
N ILE A 330 6.45 -17.33 21.01
CA ILE A 330 7.57 -16.94 21.90
C ILE A 330 8.92 -17.48 21.38
N LYS A 331 8.93 -18.68 20.80
CA LYS A 331 10.14 -19.27 20.21
C LYS A 331 10.63 -18.48 18.99
N ARG A 332 9.73 -17.91 18.19
CA ARG A 332 10.02 -17.22 16.91
C ARG A 332 10.31 -15.73 17.06
N LEU A 333 9.56 -15.05 17.93
CA LEU A 333 9.63 -13.59 18.07
C LEU A 333 10.67 -13.14 19.11
N GLN A 334 11.32 -12.01 18.83
CA GLN A 334 12.22 -11.35 19.75
C GLN A 334 11.42 -10.40 20.64
N ARG A 335 11.59 -10.54 21.95
CA ARG A 335 11.01 -9.59 22.92
C ARG A 335 11.96 -8.41 23.09
N VAL A 336 11.40 -7.21 23.13
CA VAL A 336 12.13 -5.94 23.16
C VAL A 336 11.85 -5.26 24.49
N SER A 337 12.91 -4.76 25.12
CA SER A 337 12.81 -3.92 26.31
C SER A 337 12.42 -2.50 25.92
N GLY A 338 11.61 -1.86 26.75
CA GLY A 338 11.10 -0.53 26.50
C GLY A 338 10.77 0.22 27.78
N THR A 339 10.35 1.46 27.60
CA THR A 339 9.93 2.32 28.69
C THR A 339 8.66 3.06 28.29
N THR A 340 7.73 3.21 29.23
CA THR A 340 6.62 4.15 29.11
C THR A 340 6.99 5.46 29.79
N GLU A 341 6.83 6.58 29.09
CA GLU A 341 7.11 7.92 29.63
C GLU A 341 6.05 8.89 29.12
N GLN A 342 5.39 9.62 30.02
CA GLN A 342 4.36 10.63 29.68
C GLN A 342 3.23 10.10 28.77
N GLY A 343 2.84 8.83 28.95
CA GLY A 343 1.82 8.19 28.11
C GLY A 343 2.28 7.85 26.69
N GLU A 344 3.58 7.91 26.41
CA GLU A 344 4.19 7.39 25.19
C GLU A 344 4.99 6.12 25.49
N LEU A 345 5.15 5.27 24.48
CA LEU A 345 5.88 4.01 24.57
C LEU A 345 7.14 4.08 23.70
N PHE A 346 8.27 3.66 24.27
CA PHE A 346 9.56 3.63 23.59
C PHE A 346 10.18 2.24 23.64
N ALA A 347 10.81 1.84 22.55
CA ALA A 347 11.73 0.70 22.53
C ALA A 347 13.15 1.19 22.85
N ASN A 348 13.83 0.49 23.76
CA ASN A 348 15.15 0.86 24.25
C ASN A 348 16.24 0.12 23.46
N TYR A 349 17.16 0.88 22.87
CA TYR A 349 18.31 0.36 22.14
C TYR A 349 19.56 1.17 22.49
N GLY A 350 20.44 0.59 23.30
CA GLY A 350 21.56 1.32 23.89
C GLY A 350 21.05 2.48 24.74
N LYS A 351 21.58 3.69 24.51
CA LYS A 351 21.08 4.93 25.13
C LYS A 351 19.90 5.54 24.38
N GLY A 352 19.57 5.01 23.19
CA GLY A 352 18.50 5.53 22.33
C GLY A 352 17.12 5.01 22.70
N LYS A 353 16.11 5.86 22.50
CA LYS A 353 14.68 5.53 22.62
C LYS A 353 13.99 5.73 21.28
N ILE A 354 13.32 4.68 20.80
CA ILE A 354 12.59 4.72 19.53
C ILE A 354 11.10 4.68 19.83
N PRO A 355 10.30 5.66 19.38
CA PRO A 355 8.89 5.69 19.73
C PRO A 355 8.12 4.56 19.02
N VAL A 356 7.28 3.85 19.76
CA VAL A 356 6.45 2.74 19.27
C VAL A 356 5.01 2.98 19.70
N ARG A 357 4.03 2.54 18.91
CA ARG A 357 2.61 2.65 19.29
C ARG A 357 2.13 1.35 19.91
N PRO A 358 1.36 1.38 21.00
CA PRO A 358 0.62 0.19 21.44
C PRO A 358 -0.31 -0.31 20.33
N ALA A 359 -0.33 -1.62 20.08
CA ALA A 359 -1.24 -2.21 19.11
C ALA A 359 -2.70 -2.18 19.60
N LEU A 360 -2.90 -2.30 20.92
CA LEU A 360 -4.21 -2.19 21.57
C LEU A 360 -4.34 -0.84 22.28
N ILE A 361 -5.48 -0.16 22.05
CA ILE A 361 -5.80 1.09 22.74
C ILE A 361 -5.95 0.81 24.23
N GLY A 362 -5.34 1.65 25.08
CA GLY A 362 -5.39 1.49 26.54
C GLY A 362 -4.46 0.41 27.10
N ALA A 363 -3.57 -0.18 26.29
CA ALA A 363 -2.56 -1.13 26.79
C ALA A 363 -1.46 -0.46 27.65
N ILE A 364 -1.36 0.86 27.59
CA ILE A 364 -0.46 1.64 28.45
C ILE A 364 -1.21 2.28 29.62
N ARG A 365 -0.60 2.28 30.80
CA ARG A 365 -1.15 2.93 32.00
C ARG A 365 -1.16 4.44 31.77
N SER A 366 -2.27 5.08 32.11
CA SER A 366 -2.38 6.53 32.10
C SER A 366 -1.67 7.10 33.32
N GLY A 367 -0.69 7.99 33.12
CA GLY A 367 0.04 8.62 34.21
C GLY A 367 1.37 9.24 33.78
N SER A 368 2.02 9.93 34.71
CA SER A 368 3.36 10.53 34.51
C SER A 368 4.50 9.63 34.99
N SER A 369 4.21 8.40 35.40
CA SER A 369 5.21 7.42 35.83
C SER A 369 6.07 6.97 34.66
N THR A 370 7.37 6.81 34.92
CA THR A 370 8.29 6.14 34.01
C THR A 370 8.35 4.67 34.40
N GLU A 371 7.82 3.78 33.57
CA GLU A 371 7.76 2.34 33.88
C GLU A 371 8.56 1.55 32.86
N LYS A 372 9.30 0.55 33.33
CA LYS A 372 9.96 -0.42 32.46
C LYS A 372 8.93 -1.41 31.95
N VAL A 373 8.98 -1.66 30.66
CA VAL A 373 8.08 -2.59 29.99
C VAL A 373 8.84 -3.44 29.00
N SER A 374 8.19 -4.49 28.56
CA SER A 374 8.69 -5.38 27.53
C SER A 374 7.54 -5.78 26.61
N PHE A 375 7.82 -5.99 25.33
CA PHE A 375 6.79 -6.27 24.32
C PHE A 375 7.37 -6.94 23.07
N TYR A 376 6.50 -7.49 22.23
CA TYR A 376 6.85 -7.92 20.87
C TYR A 376 6.65 -6.78 19.88
N LEU A 377 7.60 -6.62 18.95
CA LEU A 377 7.55 -5.58 17.93
C LEU A 377 6.95 -6.12 16.62
N GLY A 378 5.99 -5.37 16.08
CA GLY A 378 5.48 -5.56 14.74
C GLY A 378 5.60 -4.30 13.89
N PHE A 379 5.66 -4.47 12.57
CA PHE A 379 5.83 -3.41 11.59
C PHE A 379 4.57 -3.30 10.73
N ALA A 380 3.79 -2.24 10.97
CA ALA A 380 2.66 -1.84 10.14
C ALA A 380 3.08 -0.75 9.15
N ILE A 381 2.30 -0.54 8.08
CA ILE A 381 2.58 0.47 7.05
C ILE A 381 2.65 1.90 7.63
N ASN A 382 2.01 2.15 8.78
CA ASN A 382 2.03 3.44 9.45
C ASN A 382 3.08 3.56 10.58
N GLY A 383 3.87 2.52 10.81
CA GLY A 383 4.95 2.53 11.81
C GLY A 383 5.02 1.27 12.68
N PRO A 384 5.94 1.28 13.67
CA PRO A 384 6.14 0.17 14.59
C PRO A 384 5.01 0.11 15.63
N LEU A 385 4.62 -1.12 15.96
CA LEU A 385 3.58 -1.49 16.92
C LEU A 385 4.13 -2.41 18.01
N ALA A 386 3.69 -2.20 19.24
CA ALA A 386 4.01 -3.02 20.40
C ALA A 386 2.82 -3.93 20.76
N TYR A 387 3.10 -5.22 20.86
CA TYR A 387 2.16 -6.28 21.22
C TYR A 387 2.56 -6.93 22.54
N ASP A 388 1.58 -7.40 23.31
CA ASP A 388 1.80 -8.08 24.60
C ASP A 388 2.75 -7.27 25.52
N ILE A 389 2.35 -6.02 25.79
CA ILE A 389 3.07 -5.11 26.69
C ILE A 389 2.95 -5.67 28.12
N GLN A 390 4.07 -6.01 28.73
CA GLN A 390 4.15 -6.44 30.12
C GLN A 390 5.02 -5.44 30.89
N TYR A 391 4.55 -5.05 32.06
CA TYR A 391 5.26 -4.20 33.01
C TYR A 391 6.21 -5.06 33.84
N GLU A 392 7.41 -4.55 34.09
CA GLU A 392 8.40 -5.17 34.96
C GLU A 392 8.14 -4.91 36.44
#